data_AF-A0A1V4UG80-F1
#
_entry.id   AF-A0A1V4UG80-F1
#
_cell.length_a   1.000
_cell.length_b   1.000
_cell.length_c   1.000
_cell.angle_alpha   90.00
_cell.angle_beta   90.00
_cell.angle_gamma   90.00
#
_symmetry.space_group_name_H-M   'P 1'
#
loop_
_entity.id
_entity.type
_entity.pdbx_description
1 polymer ?
#
loop_
_entity_poly.entity_id
_entity_poly.type
_entity_poly.pdbx_seq_one_letter_code
_entity_poly.pdbx_strand_id
1 'polypeptide(L)'
;MNILRHFPSILLLSVAVLSIYSSGCFEGIPFIGPAVVYPHIVPVIGGTMPAPPTYLFAFQDRKIEVGIPVDASVYAGAKATDKSARVYDSALPEQEWREGIYRALINDPAQDGFYSEILANMRAERSLHSLDSDEYAELMAVFVQSIPYENQNLTSPRFPVETFVDRMGDCDDKSLLLAGLLSHEGYRAVLLYFESERHMAVGVGCPDGGYRNTGYAYIETTNVSLVGIPPDTLAGGTTLSSNPDVIPVGNGTFNYTLCRETAAMWHTKHEMEQILARSEAEIRDMENQLDEKKRSLDTQRSSLENLLSAGDIGGYNRRVAAYNAEVSEYNRVRADLLRMVEKFNQIAEIHNYLVTHQHDRKGTWEWYSTLPGFDEMMERSGTL
;
A
#
# COMPACT_ATOMS: atom_id res chain seq x y z
N MET A 1 -77.80 12.70 -3.98
CA MET A 1 -77.59 12.88 -2.53
C MET A 1 -76.76 11.72 -1.95
N ASN A 2 -75.55 11.47 -2.49
CA ASN A 2 -74.66 10.37 -2.04
C ASN A 2 -73.20 10.80 -1.80
N ILE A 3 -72.84 12.06 -2.07
CA ILE A 3 -71.46 12.55 -1.92
C ILE A 3 -71.14 12.88 -0.45
N LEU A 4 -72.14 13.28 0.36
CA LEU A 4 -71.95 13.55 1.79
C LEU A 4 -71.74 12.31 2.67
N ARG A 5 -72.02 11.09 2.15
CA ARG A 5 -71.93 9.85 2.94
C ARG A 5 -70.53 9.23 2.94
N HIS A 6 -69.65 9.66 2.03
CA HIS A 6 -68.27 9.18 1.91
C HIS A 6 -67.23 10.23 2.29
N PHE A 7 -67.65 11.47 2.58
CA PHE A 7 -66.77 12.56 3.02
C PHE A 7 -65.93 12.21 4.26
N PRO A 8 -66.47 11.56 5.31
CA PRO A 8 -65.67 11.16 6.47
C PRO A 8 -64.61 10.11 6.13
N SER A 9 -64.95 9.16 5.25
CA SER A 9 -64.06 8.07 4.84
C SER A 9 -62.95 8.55 3.91
N ILE A 10 -63.23 9.49 3.01
CA ILE A 10 -62.25 10.12 2.12
C ILE A 10 -61.30 11.03 2.94
N LEU A 11 -61.82 11.74 3.94
CA LEU A 11 -61.02 12.57 4.85
C LEU A 11 -60.11 11.71 5.76
N LEU A 12 -60.61 10.58 6.27
CA LEU A 12 -59.80 9.61 7.05
C LEU A 12 -58.70 8.95 6.20
N LEU A 13 -58.99 8.60 4.94
CA LEU A 13 -58.00 8.04 4.03
C LEU A 13 -56.93 9.07 3.64
N SER A 14 -57.33 10.33 3.42
CA SER A 14 -56.38 11.41 3.10
C SER A 14 -55.55 11.83 4.31
N VAL A 15 -56.10 11.83 5.53
CA VAL A 15 -55.33 12.03 6.76
C VAL A 15 -54.37 10.87 7.03
N ALA A 16 -54.79 9.62 6.81
CA ALA A 16 -53.91 8.44 6.94
C ALA A 16 -52.76 8.47 5.93
N VAL A 17 -53.04 8.85 4.68
CA VAL A 17 -52.02 9.04 3.63
C VAL A 17 -51.09 10.21 3.99
N LEU A 18 -51.61 11.36 4.45
CA LEU A 18 -50.78 12.48 4.90
C LEU A 18 -49.92 12.15 6.13
N SER A 19 -50.43 11.33 7.05
CA SER A 19 -49.64 10.89 8.22
C SER A 19 -48.52 9.92 7.83
N ILE A 20 -48.72 9.08 6.81
CA ILE A 20 -47.66 8.24 6.22
C ILE A 20 -46.61 9.12 5.53
N TYR A 21 -47.01 10.21 4.87
CA TYR A 21 -46.09 11.22 4.32
C TYR A 21 -45.25 11.93 5.40
N SER A 22 -45.78 12.13 6.60
CA SER A 22 -45.08 12.83 7.68
C SER A 22 -44.08 11.97 8.46
N SER A 23 -44.20 10.64 8.40
CA SER A 23 -43.36 9.71 9.18
C SER A 23 -42.09 9.25 8.47
N GLY A 24 -41.89 9.59 7.18
CA GLY A 24 -40.65 9.31 6.44
C GLY A 24 -40.32 7.82 6.17
N CYS A 25 -41.02 6.87 6.79
CA CYS A 25 -40.82 5.43 6.57
C CYS A 25 -41.49 4.95 5.27
N PHE A 26 -40.87 5.29 4.13
CA PHE A 26 -41.24 4.74 2.81
C PHE A 26 -40.39 3.53 2.41
N GLU A 27 -39.52 3.04 3.29
CA GLU A 27 -38.65 1.87 3.07
C GLU A 27 -39.48 0.66 2.62
N GLY A 28 -39.10 0.07 1.47
CA GLY A 28 -39.74 -1.13 0.93
C GLY A 28 -41.10 -0.95 0.26
N ILE A 29 -41.60 0.29 0.08
CA ILE A 29 -42.79 0.54 -0.75
C ILE A 29 -42.37 0.67 -2.22
N PRO A 30 -42.80 -0.24 -3.11
CA PRO A 30 -42.48 -0.14 -4.54
C PRO A 30 -42.89 1.22 -5.11
N PHE A 31 -42.01 1.83 -5.90
CA PHE A 31 -42.20 3.13 -6.58
C PHE A 31 -42.26 4.39 -5.69
N ILE A 32 -42.17 4.27 -4.36
CA ILE A 32 -42.20 5.41 -3.42
C ILE A 32 -40.96 5.45 -2.51
N GLY A 33 -40.42 4.29 -2.12
CA GLY A 33 -39.19 4.18 -1.33
C GLY A 33 -37.90 4.24 -2.17
N PRO A 34 -36.74 4.47 -1.54
CA PRO A 34 -35.46 4.37 -2.22
C PRO A 34 -35.21 2.94 -2.72
N ALA A 35 -34.54 2.80 -3.86
CA ALA A 35 -34.18 1.49 -4.43
C ALA A 35 -33.27 0.67 -3.50
N VAL A 36 -32.44 1.36 -2.71
CA VAL A 36 -31.54 0.80 -1.71
C VAL A 36 -31.48 1.71 -0.49
N VAL A 37 -31.43 1.12 0.70
CA VAL A 37 -31.06 1.80 1.94
C VAL A 37 -29.69 1.33 2.37
N TYR A 38 -28.76 2.27 2.52
CA TYR A 38 -27.38 2.02 2.91
C TYR A 38 -27.20 2.09 4.43
N PRO A 39 -26.16 1.46 4.98
CA PRO A 39 -25.85 1.56 6.41
C PRO A 39 -25.56 3.01 6.80
N HIS A 40 -25.97 3.37 8.03
CA HIS A 40 -25.69 4.67 8.63
C HIS A 40 -25.53 4.52 10.14
N ILE A 41 -24.58 5.23 10.73
CA ILE A 41 -24.30 5.24 12.16
C ILE A 41 -25.44 5.92 12.90
N VAL A 42 -26.07 5.23 13.84
CA VAL A 42 -26.94 5.87 14.83
C VAL A 42 -26.15 5.97 16.14
N PRO A 43 -25.70 7.19 16.55
CA PRO A 43 -24.92 7.34 17.77
C PRO A 43 -25.66 6.78 18.99
N VAL A 44 -24.96 6.00 19.80
CA VAL A 44 -25.52 5.37 21.01
C VAL A 44 -25.20 6.27 22.20
N ILE A 45 -26.19 7.02 22.69
CA ILE A 45 -26.03 7.91 23.86
C ILE A 45 -25.57 7.09 25.08
N GLY A 46 -24.47 7.50 25.71
CA GLY A 46 -23.87 6.77 26.83
C GLY A 46 -23.12 5.51 26.42
N GLY A 47 -22.93 5.29 25.11
CA GLY A 47 -22.04 4.27 24.57
C GLY A 47 -20.61 4.44 25.09
N THR A 48 -19.90 3.33 25.21
CA THR A 48 -18.52 3.29 25.71
C THR A 48 -17.56 2.92 24.59
N MET A 49 -16.31 3.32 24.75
CA MET A 49 -15.22 2.93 23.88
C MET A 49 -13.96 2.64 24.70
N PRO A 50 -12.98 1.87 24.18
CA PRO A 50 -11.65 1.80 24.74
C PRO A 50 -11.01 3.19 24.85
N ALA A 51 -9.90 3.31 25.60
CA ALA A 51 -9.12 4.54 25.58
C ALA A 51 -8.71 4.87 24.13
N PRO A 52 -8.88 6.12 23.65
CA PRO A 52 -8.49 6.50 22.30
C PRO A 52 -7.02 6.15 22.05
N PRO A 53 -6.71 5.57 20.89
CA PRO A 53 -5.34 5.21 20.59
C PRO A 53 -4.50 6.41 20.21
N THR A 54 -3.22 6.32 20.55
CA THR A 54 -2.16 7.13 19.97
C THR A 54 -1.35 6.27 19.02
N TYR A 55 -1.06 6.79 17.83
CA TYR A 55 -0.22 6.18 16.81
C TYR A 55 1.12 6.90 16.75
N LEU A 56 2.20 6.12 16.64
CA LEU A 56 3.55 6.63 16.45
C LEU A 56 4.16 5.92 15.24
N PHE A 57 4.48 6.66 14.19
CA PHE A 57 4.99 6.10 12.94
C PHE A 57 6.11 6.96 12.38
N ALA A 58 6.98 6.35 11.57
CA ALA A 58 8.03 7.07 10.86
C ALA A 58 7.42 7.75 9.63
N PHE A 59 7.80 9.00 9.38
CA PHE A 59 7.45 9.75 8.18
C PHE A 59 8.59 10.70 7.87
N GLN A 60 9.11 10.62 6.66
CA GLN A 60 10.36 11.29 6.31
C GLN A 60 11.47 10.98 7.33
N ASP A 61 12.22 11.99 7.77
CA ASP A 61 13.33 11.91 8.71
C ASP A 61 12.92 11.87 10.19
N ARG A 62 11.62 11.72 10.49
CA ARG A 62 11.08 11.91 11.84
C ARG A 62 9.99 10.89 12.20
N LYS A 63 9.55 10.96 13.45
CA LYS A 63 8.38 10.22 13.94
C LYS A 63 7.23 11.18 14.19
N ILE A 64 6.05 10.81 13.74
CA ILE A 64 4.82 11.57 13.91
C ILE A 64 3.93 10.86 14.92
N GLU A 65 3.33 11.63 15.82
CA GLU A 65 2.39 11.14 16.83
C GLU A 65 0.97 11.65 16.53
N VAL A 66 0.04 10.73 16.32
CA VAL A 66 -1.37 11.04 16.06
C VAL A 66 -2.22 10.42 17.14
N GLY A 67 -2.80 11.26 17.99
CA GLY A 67 -3.80 10.87 18.98
C GLY A 67 -4.88 11.95 19.03
N ILE A 68 -6.15 11.52 18.93
CA ILE A 68 -7.28 12.44 18.87
C ILE A 68 -8.37 12.02 19.87
N PRO A 69 -9.18 12.97 20.36
CA PRO A 69 -10.43 12.60 20.99
C PRO A 69 -11.37 11.93 19.95
N VAL A 70 -12.11 10.92 20.38
CA VAL A 70 -13.15 10.26 19.58
C VAL A 70 -14.45 10.27 20.38
N ASP A 71 -15.58 10.52 19.71
CA ASP A 71 -16.89 10.44 20.37
C ASP A 71 -17.27 8.97 20.60
N ALA A 72 -17.35 8.57 21.87
CA ALA A 72 -17.71 7.22 22.29
C ALA A 72 -19.12 6.80 21.80
N SER A 73 -20.05 7.75 21.68
CA SER A 73 -21.40 7.48 21.16
C SER A 73 -21.38 7.17 19.67
N VAL A 74 -20.54 7.86 18.89
CA VAL A 74 -20.33 7.57 17.46
C VAL A 74 -19.67 6.22 17.27
N TYR A 75 -18.58 5.95 17.98
CA TYR A 75 -17.90 4.65 17.92
C TYR A 75 -18.84 3.50 18.32
N ALA A 76 -19.57 3.61 19.43
CA ALA A 76 -20.52 2.59 19.85
C ALA A 76 -21.64 2.38 18.83
N GLY A 77 -22.13 3.46 18.20
CA GLY A 77 -23.08 3.40 17.08
C GLY A 77 -22.50 2.67 15.88
N ALA A 78 -21.25 2.96 15.50
CA ALA A 78 -20.56 2.28 14.40
C ALA A 78 -20.43 0.78 14.67
N LYS A 79 -20.02 0.37 15.89
CA LYS A 79 -19.97 -1.05 16.28
C LYS A 79 -21.34 -1.73 16.16
N ALA A 80 -22.40 -1.06 16.61
CA ALA A 80 -23.76 -1.61 16.64
C ALA A 80 -24.47 -1.63 15.28
N THR A 81 -23.99 -0.86 14.31
CA THR A 81 -24.63 -0.73 12.99
C THR A 81 -24.44 -2.00 12.17
N ASP A 82 -25.51 -2.46 11.51
CA ASP A 82 -25.46 -3.46 10.44
C ASP A 82 -24.92 -2.80 9.16
N LYS A 83 -23.80 -3.30 8.63
CA LYS A 83 -23.10 -2.72 7.47
C LYS A 83 -23.63 -3.21 6.12
N SER A 84 -24.69 -4.02 6.11
CA SER A 84 -25.34 -4.47 4.88
C SER A 84 -26.26 -3.41 4.27
N ALA A 85 -26.38 -3.41 2.94
CA ALA A 85 -27.41 -2.66 2.25
C ALA A 85 -28.73 -3.43 2.20
N ARG A 86 -29.84 -2.72 2.36
CA ARG A 86 -31.19 -3.27 2.11
C ARG A 86 -31.62 -2.90 0.70
N VAL A 87 -31.57 -3.89 -0.19
CA VAL A 87 -31.90 -3.72 -1.62
C VAL A 87 -33.39 -4.05 -1.85
N TYR A 88 -34.15 -3.07 -2.33
CA TYR A 88 -35.58 -3.22 -2.62
C TYR A 88 -35.87 -3.34 -4.13
N ASP A 89 -34.95 -2.86 -4.97
CA ASP A 89 -35.00 -3.05 -6.43
C ASP A 89 -34.04 -4.17 -6.86
N SER A 90 -34.60 -5.32 -7.23
CA SER A 90 -33.81 -6.47 -7.71
C SER A 90 -33.18 -6.24 -9.08
N ALA A 91 -33.55 -5.18 -9.82
CA ALA A 91 -32.91 -4.81 -11.07
C ALA A 91 -31.59 -4.05 -10.85
N LEU A 92 -31.32 -3.58 -9.63
CA LEU A 92 -30.09 -2.86 -9.34
C LEU A 92 -28.86 -3.80 -9.37
N PRO A 93 -27.83 -3.50 -10.16
CA PRO A 93 -26.62 -4.32 -10.23
C PRO A 93 -25.91 -4.43 -8.88
N GLU A 94 -25.28 -5.58 -8.64
CA GLU A 94 -24.53 -5.84 -7.41
C GLU A 94 -23.46 -4.78 -7.14
N GLN A 95 -22.70 -4.45 -8.19
CA GLN A 95 -21.66 -3.43 -8.16
C GLN A 95 -22.21 -2.09 -7.66
N GLU A 96 -23.36 -1.64 -8.15
CA GLU A 96 -23.89 -0.31 -7.84
C GLU A 96 -24.26 -0.16 -6.36
N TRP A 97 -24.92 -1.17 -5.77
CA TRP A 97 -25.22 -1.12 -4.34
C TRP A 97 -24.00 -1.40 -3.47
N ARG A 98 -23.05 -2.24 -3.89
CA ARG A 98 -21.78 -2.45 -3.18
C ARG A 98 -20.97 -1.16 -3.07
N GLU A 99 -20.82 -0.43 -4.17
CA GLU A 99 -20.15 0.86 -4.18
C GLU A 99 -20.85 1.89 -3.28
N GLY A 100 -22.18 1.86 -3.25
CA GLY A 100 -22.98 2.71 -2.37
C GLY A 100 -22.74 2.43 -0.89
N ILE A 101 -22.52 1.16 -0.49
CA ILE A 101 -22.11 0.82 0.88
C ILE A 101 -20.80 1.52 1.23
N TYR A 102 -19.77 1.40 0.39
CA TYR A 102 -18.47 2.01 0.69
C TYR A 102 -18.57 3.54 0.82
N ARG A 103 -19.33 4.18 -0.08
CA ARG A 103 -19.58 5.64 0.01
C ARG A 103 -20.32 6.02 1.28
N ALA A 104 -21.29 5.22 1.73
CA ALA A 104 -22.03 5.46 2.96
C ALA A 104 -21.15 5.28 4.21
N LEU A 105 -20.30 4.26 4.24
CA LEU A 105 -19.37 4.03 5.34
C LEU A 105 -18.30 5.13 5.45
N ILE A 106 -17.79 5.63 4.31
CA ILE A 106 -16.78 6.69 4.27
C ILE A 106 -17.38 8.03 4.67
N ASN A 107 -18.53 8.39 4.09
CA ASN A 107 -19.13 9.72 4.18
C ASN A 107 -20.28 9.83 5.19
N ASP A 108 -20.36 8.91 6.16
CA ASP A 108 -21.39 8.97 7.20
C ASP A 108 -21.24 10.26 8.02
N PRO A 109 -22.26 11.14 8.08
CA PRO A 109 -22.16 12.42 8.77
C PRO A 109 -21.84 12.32 10.26
N ALA A 110 -22.13 11.19 10.91
CA ALA A 110 -21.76 11.00 12.31
C ALA A 110 -20.23 10.97 12.52
N GLN A 111 -19.44 10.73 11.46
CA GLN A 111 -17.98 10.71 11.50
C GLN A 111 -17.34 12.06 11.15
N ASP A 112 -18.11 13.11 10.83
CA ASP A 112 -17.55 14.44 10.49
C ASP A 112 -16.64 14.98 11.60
N GLY A 113 -17.03 14.77 12.87
CA GLY A 113 -16.21 15.14 14.03
C GLY A 113 -14.89 14.35 14.09
N PHE A 114 -14.94 13.05 13.83
CA PHE A 114 -13.76 12.19 13.77
C PHE A 114 -12.78 12.64 12.67
N TYR A 115 -13.27 12.89 11.45
CA TYR A 115 -12.45 13.40 10.36
C TYR A 115 -11.88 14.79 10.66
N SER A 116 -12.68 15.67 11.25
CA SER A 116 -12.22 17.01 11.61
C SER A 116 -11.04 16.96 12.60
N GLU A 117 -11.11 16.12 13.62
CA GLU A 117 -10.05 15.98 14.64
C GLU A 117 -8.76 15.39 14.05
N ILE A 118 -8.85 14.30 13.29
CA ILE A 118 -7.66 13.69 12.69
C ILE A 118 -7.01 14.61 11.65
N LEU A 119 -7.81 15.26 10.80
CA LEU A 119 -7.29 16.18 9.80
C LEU A 119 -6.75 17.47 10.42
N ALA A 120 -7.27 17.92 11.57
CA ALA A 120 -6.67 19.03 12.30
C ALA A 120 -5.24 18.70 12.76
N ASN A 121 -5.00 17.47 13.26
CA ASN A 121 -3.66 17.01 13.62
C ASN A 121 -2.75 16.93 12.37
N MET A 122 -3.22 16.32 11.28
CA MET A 122 -2.45 16.22 10.02
C MET A 122 -2.11 17.59 9.42
N ARG A 123 -3.06 18.54 9.43
CA ARG A 123 -2.82 19.93 8.98
C ARG A 123 -1.82 20.66 9.87
N ALA A 124 -1.79 20.37 11.16
CA ALA A 124 -0.79 20.93 12.07
C ALA A 124 0.62 20.43 11.69
N GLU A 125 0.78 19.13 11.44
CA GLU A 125 2.04 18.54 10.95
C GLU A 125 2.46 19.12 9.60
N ARG A 126 1.51 19.22 8.66
CA ARG A 126 1.72 19.88 7.36
C ARG A 126 2.24 21.29 7.53
N SER A 127 1.63 22.09 8.40
CA SER A 127 1.99 23.49 8.61
C SER A 127 3.33 23.63 9.32
N LEU A 128 3.58 22.81 10.33
CA LEU A 128 4.82 22.81 11.11
C LEU A 128 6.03 22.49 10.23
N HIS A 129 5.88 21.52 9.34
CA HIS A 129 6.95 21.03 8.47
C HIS A 129 6.90 21.58 7.04
N SER A 130 5.97 22.48 6.75
CA SER A 130 5.79 23.09 5.42
C SER A 130 5.63 22.07 4.29
N LEU A 131 4.86 21.00 4.54
CA LEU A 131 4.64 19.94 3.57
C LEU A 131 3.82 20.45 2.39
N ASP A 132 4.29 20.14 1.18
CA ASP A 132 3.54 20.38 -0.04
C ASP A 132 2.32 19.43 -0.17
N SER A 133 1.60 19.50 -1.29
CA SER A 133 0.42 18.65 -1.50
C SER A 133 0.76 17.16 -1.61
N ASP A 134 1.92 16.81 -2.14
CA ASP A 134 2.28 15.41 -2.36
C ASP A 134 2.83 14.80 -1.07
N GLU A 135 3.69 15.54 -0.36
CA GLU A 135 4.15 15.19 1.00
C GLU A 135 2.96 15.05 1.97
N TYR A 136 1.92 15.90 1.84
CA TYR A 136 0.74 15.80 2.69
C TYR A 136 -0.13 14.57 2.38
N ALA A 137 -0.26 14.20 1.10
CA ALA A 137 -0.91 12.95 0.72
C ALA A 137 -0.13 11.72 1.24
N GLU A 138 1.20 11.77 1.16
CA GLU A 138 2.10 10.75 1.68
C GLU A 138 1.98 10.62 3.20
N LEU A 139 1.87 11.72 3.95
CA LEU A 139 1.68 11.70 5.40
C LEU A 139 0.41 10.91 5.78
N MET A 140 -0.72 11.21 5.10
CA MET A 140 -1.98 10.49 5.34
C MET A 140 -1.87 9.00 4.95
N ALA A 141 -1.21 8.70 3.82
CA ALA A 141 -0.98 7.32 3.39
C ALA A 141 -0.15 6.52 4.40
N VAL A 142 1.02 7.04 4.80
CA VAL A 142 1.92 6.39 5.75
C VAL A 142 1.27 6.23 7.12
N PHE A 143 0.50 7.22 7.58
CA PHE A 143 -0.30 7.08 8.80
C PHE A 143 -1.21 5.86 8.73
N VAL A 144 -2.04 5.75 7.68
CA VAL A 144 -2.98 4.62 7.57
C VAL A 144 -2.24 3.30 7.37
N GLN A 145 -1.17 3.28 6.57
CA GLN A 145 -0.30 2.10 6.39
C GLN A 145 0.32 1.62 7.70
N SER A 146 0.58 2.53 8.66
CA SER A 146 1.14 2.19 9.98
C SER A 146 0.15 1.50 10.93
N ILE A 147 -1.15 1.55 10.65
CA ILE A 147 -2.15 0.81 11.44
C ILE A 147 -1.94 -0.70 11.22
N PRO A 148 -1.86 -1.53 12.27
CA PRO A 148 -1.70 -2.97 12.11
C PRO A 148 -2.71 -3.61 11.15
N TYR A 149 -2.22 -4.46 10.25
CA TYR A 149 -3.07 -5.28 9.38
C TYR A 149 -3.56 -6.52 10.13
N GLU A 150 -4.87 -6.76 10.13
CA GLU A 150 -5.48 -7.94 10.73
C GLU A 150 -6.60 -8.46 9.82
N ASN A 151 -6.39 -9.61 9.17
CA ASN A 151 -7.44 -10.24 8.36
C ASN A 151 -8.42 -10.98 9.29
N GLN A 152 -9.58 -10.38 9.51
CA GLN A 152 -10.59 -10.94 10.41
C GLN A 152 -11.67 -11.76 9.71
N ASN A 153 -11.57 -11.95 8.38
CA ASN A 153 -12.59 -12.61 7.56
C ASN A 153 -14.01 -12.06 7.84
N LEU A 154 -14.12 -10.75 8.11
CA LEU A 154 -15.41 -10.11 8.29
C LEU A 154 -16.15 -10.08 6.95
N THR A 155 -17.48 -10.21 7.02
CA THR A 155 -18.34 -10.17 5.83
C THR A 155 -18.60 -8.75 5.32
N SER A 156 -18.20 -7.72 6.07
CA SER A 156 -18.41 -6.33 5.70
C SER A 156 -17.32 -5.45 6.31
N PRO A 157 -16.86 -4.42 5.58
CA PRO A 157 -15.88 -3.48 6.10
C PRO A 157 -16.45 -2.64 7.24
N ARG A 158 -15.55 -2.09 8.03
CA ARG A 158 -15.84 -1.23 9.17
C ARG A 158 -16.00 0.23 8.77
N PHE A 159 -16.65 1.00 9.64
CA PHE A 159 -16.57 2.45 9.55
C PHE A 159 -15.13 2.92 9.87
N PRO A 160 -14.62 3.97 9.22
CA PRO A 160 -13.31 4.56 9.48
C PRO A 160 -13.00 4.83 10.97
N VAL A 161 -13.98 5.28 11.75
CA VAL A 161 -13.83 5.49 13.21
C VAL A 161 -13.53 4.19 13.97
N GLU A 162 -14.08 3.04 13.53
CA GLU A 162 -13.77 1.74 14.14
C GLU A 162 -12.34 1.34 13.82
N THR A 163 -11.89 1.45 12.56
CA THR A 163 -10.52 1.12 12.14
C THR A 163 -9.48 1.89 12.96
N PHE A 164 -9.77 3.17 13.23
CA PHE A 164 -8.94 4.00 14.10
C PHE A 164 -8.99 3.52 15.55
N VAL A 165 -10.17 3.43 16.18
CA VAL A 165 -10.27 3.10 17.62
C VAL A 165 -9.79 1.67 17.93
N ASP A 166 -10.08 0.71 17.06
CA ASP A 166 -9.72 -0.70 17.24
C ASP A 166 -8.23 -0.98 16.96
N ARG A 167 -7.50 -0.01 16.38
CA ARG A 167 -6.06 -0.10 16.05
C ARG A 167 -5.72 -1.24 15.08
N MET A 168 -6.65 -1.61 14.23
CA MET A 168 -6.49 -2.68 13.26
C MET A 168 -7.50 -2.57 12.13
N GLY A 169 -7.16 -3.15 10.98
CA GLY A 169 -8.07 -3.32 9.85
C GLY A 169 -7.48 -4.23 8.79
N ASP A 170 -8.34 -4.77 7.92
CA ASP A 170 -7.89 -5.45 6.70
C ASP A 170 -7.75 -4.44 5.53
N CYS A 171 -7.65 -4.94 4.30
CA CYS A 171 -7.44 -4.11 3.11
C CYS A 171 -8.63 -3.16 2.85
N ASP A 172 -9.86 -3.57 3.18
CA ASP A 172 -11.05 -2.76 2.95
C ASP A 172 -11.12 -1.65 4.03
N ASP A 173 -11.04 -2.04 5.31
CA ASP A 173 -11.11 -1.15 6.48
C ASP A 173 -10.13 0.03 6.37
N LYS A 174 -8.88 -0.28 6.00
CA LYS A 174 -7.80 0.70 5.90
C LYS A 174 -7.94 1.55 4.64
N SER A 175 -8.39 0.97 3.52
CA SER A 175 -8.65 1.73 2.29
C SER A 175 -9.80 2.72 2.45
N LEU A 176 -10.87 2.35 3.14
CA LEU A 176 -11.98 3.26 3.46
C LEU A 176 -11.50 4.46 4.29
N LEU A 177 -10.70 4.23 5.33
CA LEU A 177 -10.13 5.31 6.15
C LEU A 177 -9.24 6.24 5.32
N LEU A 178 -8.28 5.71 4.56
CA LEU A 178 -7.38 6.54 3.76
C LEU A 178 -8.14 7.32 2.67
N ALA A 179 -9.06 6.68 1.96
CA ALA A 179 -9.85 7.33 0.92
C ALA A 179 -10.70 8.49 1.50
N GLY A 180 -11.27 8.31 2.69
CA GLY A 180 -11.98 9.37 3.41
C GLY A 180 -11.09 10.55 3.80
N LEU A 181 -9.90 10.28 4.34
CA LEU A 181 -8.93 11.34 4.69
C LEU A 181 -8.55 12.17 3.46
N LEU A 182 -8.17 11.50 2.36
CA LEU A 182 -7.79 12.15 1.11
C LEU A 182 -8.94 12.95 0.50
N SER A 183 -10.16 12.40 0.48
CA SER A 183 -11.33 13.06 -0.10
C SER A 183 -11.73 14.33 0.67
N HIS A 184 -11.68 14.29 2.01
CA HIS A 184 -11.96 15.45 2.87
C HIS A 184 -10.89 16.56 2.74
N GLU A 185 -9.67 16.22 2.33
CA GLU A 185 -8.60 17.19 2.01
C GLU A 185 -8.60 17.65 0.54
N GLY A 186 -9.61 17.25 -0.23
CA GLY A 186 -9.81 17.73 -1.60
C GLY A 186 -8.99 17.00 -2.66
N TYR A 187 -8.36 15.88 -2.33
CA TYR A 187 -7.72 15.00 -3.31
C TYR A 187 -8.76 14.23 -4.11
N ARG A 188 -8.46 14.01 -5.39
CA ARG A 188 -9.25 13.16 -6.27
C ARG A 188 -8.99 11.70 -5.88
N ALA A 189 -9.71 11.24 -4.86
CA ALA A 189 -9.55 9.93 -4.24
C ALA A 189 -10.61 8.93 -4.74
N VAL A 190 -10.20 7.68 -4.92
CA VAL A 190 -11.05 6.54 -5.30
C VAL A 190 -10.67 5.32 -4.48
N LEU A 191 -11.58 4.36 -4.35
CA LEU A 191 -11.20 2.98 -4.05
C LEU A 191 -10.88 2.25 -5.36
N LEU A 192 -9.86 1.40 -5.31
CA LEU A 192 -9.51 0.47 -6.37
C LEU A 192 -9.86 -0.94 -5.88
N TYR A 193 -11.00 -1.47 -6.34
CA TYR A 193 -11.49 -2.77 -5.89
C TYR A 193 -11.16 -3.87 -6.90
N PHE A 194 -10.42 -4.88 -6.44
CA PHE A 194 -10.00 -6.04 -7.24
C PHE A 194 -10.85 -7.24 -6.85
N GLU A 195 -11.97 -7.42 -7.55
CA GLU A 195 -12.96 -8.46 -7.22
C GLU A 195 -12.36 -9.87 -7.24
N SER A 196 -11.52 -10.19 -8.23
CA SER A 196 -10.92 -11.51 -8.40
C SER A 196 -9.96 -11.87 -7.26
N GLU A 197 -9.16 -10.90 -6.82
CA GLU A 197 -8.19 -11.06 -5.74
C GLU A 197 -8.79 -10.79 -4.35
N ARG A 198 -10.03 -10.31 -4.29
CA ARG A 198 -10.71 -9.84 -3.06
C ARG A 198 -9.83 -8.86 -2.29
N HIS A 199 -9.30 -7.88 -3.01
CA HIS A 199 -8.41 -6.85 -2.46
C HIS A 199 -8.94 -5.47 -2.74
N MET A 200 -8.68 -4.55 -1.81
CA MET A 200 -8.98 -3.14 -1.97
C MET A 200 -7.73 -2.31 -1.70
N ALA A 201 -7.52 -1.33 -2.56
CA ALA A 201 -6.50 -0.31 -2.41
C ALA A 201 -7.13 1.08 -2.59
N VAL A 202 -6.32 2.13 -2.41
CA VAL A 202 -6.74 3.50 -2.66
C VAL A 202 -6.08 4.02 -3.93
N GLY A 203 -6.82 4.80 -4.71
CA GLY A 203 -6.28 5.58 -5.81
C GLY A 203 -6.30 7.07 -5.49
N VAL A 204 -5.20 7.76 -5.77
CA VAL A 204 -5.15 9.24 -5.78
C VAL A 204 -4.86 9.73 -7.19
N GLY A 205 -5.54 10.79 -7.63
CA GLY A 205 -5.44 11.25 -9.02
C GLY A 205 -3.99 11.43 -9.47
N CYS A 206 -3.61 10.84 -10.59
CA CYS A 206 -2.25 10.89 -11.14
C CYS A 206 -2.32 11.39 -12.59
N PRO A 207 -1.68 12.52 -12.94
CA PRO A 207 -1.75 13.08 -14.29
C PRO A 207 -1.14 12.18 -15.37
N ASP A 208 -0.16 11.35 -14.99
CA ASP A 208 0.59 10.47 -15.90
C ASP A 208 -0.09 9.10 -16.13
N GLY A 209 -1.42 9.06 -16.19
CA GLY A 209 -2.21 7.84 -16.45
C GLY A 209 -2.38 6.90 -15.25
N GLY A 210 -1.45 6.89 -14.29
CA GLY A 210 -1.58 6.12 -13.06
C GLY A 210 -1.57 4.59 -13.25
N TYR A 211 -1.94 3.86 -12.20
CA TYR A 211 -1.94 2.40 -12.19
C TYR A 211 -2.87 1.85 -13.27
N ARG A 212 -2.31 1.08 -14.21
CA ARG A 212 -3.03 0.47 -15.34
C ARG A 212 -3.90 1.45 -16.13
N ASN A 213 -3.45 2.69 -16.31
CA ASN A 213 -4.18 3.76 -17.02
C ASN A 213 -5.55 4.13 -16.40
N THR A 214 -5.75 3.87 -15.11
CA THR A 214 -6.99 4.25 -14.40
C THR A 214 -7.12 5.77 -14.20
N GLY A 215 -6.03 6.52 -14.35
CA GLY A 215 -5.93 7.95 -14.00
C GLY A 215 -5.60 8.21 -12.53
N TYR A 216 -5.26 7.15 -11.77
CA TYR A 216 -5.00 7.20 -10.32
C TYR A 216 -3.71 6.43 -9.98
N ALA A 217 -2.84 7.03 -9.16
CA ALA A 217 -1.72 6.35 -8.54
C ALA A 217 -2.24 5.36 -7.50
N TYR A 218 -1.69 4.14 -7.52
CA TYR A 218 -2.02 3.09 -6.56
C TYR A 218 -1.42 3.42 -5.19
N ILE A 219 -2.20 3.29 -4.12
CA ILE A 219 -1.73 3.36 -2.74
C ILE A 219 -2.11 2.06 -2.05
N GLU A 220 -1.11 1.24 -1.75
CA GLU A 220 -1.26 0.08 -0.88
C GLU A 220 -1.52 0.55 0.55
N THR A 221 -2.46 -0.08 1.26
CA THR A 221 -2.76 0.28 2.65
C THR A 221 -2.29 -0.76 3.65
N THR A 222 -2.01 -2.00 3.21
CA THR A 222 -1.68 -3.14 4.06
C THR A 222 -0.21 -3.19 4.49
N ASN A 223 0.68 -2.52 3.77
CA ASN A 223 2.08 -2.30 4.15
C ASN A 223 2.51 -0.87 3.83
N VAL A 224 3.57 -0.41 4.49
CA VAL A 224 4.18 0.88 4.15
C VAL A 224 4.83 0.76 2.77
N SER A 225 4.40 1.62 1.83
CA SER A 225 4.94 1.72 0.48
C SER A 225 4.75 3.14 -0.05
N LEU A 226 5.57 3.52 -1.04
CA LEU A 226 5.44 4.79 -1.74
C LEU A 226 4.14 4.87 -2.55
N VAL A 227 3.57 6.08 -2.65
CA VAL A 227 2.42 6.35 -3.53
C VAL A 227 2.78 6.06 -4.99
N GLY A 228 1.89 5.37 -5.69
CA GLY A 228 2.08 4.92 -7.07
C GLY A 228 2.70 3.53 -7.20
N ILE A 229 3.13 2.92 -6.09
CA ILE A 229 3.82 1.62 -6.09
C ILE A 229 2.87 0.50 -5.67
N PRO A 230 2.41 -0.35 -6.62
CA PRO A 230 1.69 -1.57 -6.27
C PRO A 230 2.67 -2.61 -5.69
N PRO A 231 2.22 -3.43 -4.73
CA PRO A 231 3.05 -4.52 -4.20
C PRO A 231 3.21 -5.65 -5.23
N ASP A 232 4.36 -6.32 -5.21
CA ASP A 232 4.61 -7.51 -6.04
C ASP A 232 3.69 -8.67 -5.63
N THR A 233 3.46 -8.79 -4.31
CA THR A 233 2.52 -9.72 -3.69
C THR A 233 1.80 -9.05 -2.53
N LEU A 234 0.50 -9.31 -2.43
CA LEU A 234 -0.34 -8.88 -1.32
C LEU A 234 -0.06 -9.69 -0.05
N ALA A 235 -0.53 -9.19 1.09
CA ALA A 235 -0.62 -9.97 2.30
C ALA A 235 -1.36 -11.31 2.03
N GLY A 236 -0.68 -12.43 2.28
CA GLY A 236 -1.19 -13.78 1.96
C GLY A 236 -0.69 -14.38 0.64
N GLY A 237 0.14 -13.66 -0.13
CA GLY A 237 0.86 -14.19 -1.31
C GLY A 237 0.12 -14.06 -2.64
N THR A 238 -1.03 -13.39 -2.68
CA THR A 238 -1.81 -13.14 -3.90
C THR A 238 -1.13 -12.08 -4.77
N THR A 239 -1.08 -12.27 -6.09
CA THR A 239 -0.59 -11.26 -7.05
C THR A 239 -1.77 -10.58 -7.73
N LEU A 240 -1.73 -9.25 -7.84
CA LEU A 240 -2.76 -8.47 -8.54
C LEU A 240 -2.67 -8.64 -10.06
N SER A 241 -3.68 -9.29 -10.63
CA SER A 241 -3.77 -9.61 -12.06
C SER A 241 -4.95 -8.93 -12.75
N SER A 242 -6.06 -8.71 -12.05
CA SER A 242 -7.27 -8.07 -12.59
C SER A 242 -7.18 -6.54 -12.67
N ASN A 243 -8.02 -5.93 -13.51
CA ASN A 243 -8.22 -4.47 -13.50
C ASN A 243 -9.20 -4.13 -12.38
N PRO A 244 -8.97 -3.02 -11.64
CA PRO A 244 -9.86 -2.66 -10.55
C PRO A 244 -11.15 -1.99 -11.05
N ASP A 245 -12.23 -2.19 -10.31
CA ASP A 245 -13.34 -1.23 -10.29
C ASP A 245 -12.86 0.07 -9.64
N VAL A 246 -13.07 1.19 -10.33
CA VAL A 246 -12.70 2.52 -9.83
C VAL A 246 -13.93 3.15 -9.20
N ILE A 247 -13.89 3.35 -7.88
CA ILE A 247 -15.04 3.81 -7.09
C ILE A 247 -14.74 5.19 -6.50
N PRO A 248 -15.26 6.29 -7.07
CA PRO A 248 -15.10 7.62 -6.50
C PRO A 248 -15.72 7.74 -5.12
N VAL A 249 -14.96 8.33 -4.19
CA VAL A 249 -15.41 8.53 -2.79
C VAL A 249 -15.80 9.97 -2.48
N GLY A 250 -15.42 10.93 -3.34
CA GLY A 250 -15.73 12.35 -3.19
C GLY A 250 -15.45 13.16 -4.46
N ASN A 251 -15.56 14.49 -4.36
CA ASN A 251 -15.45 15.42 -5.49
C ASN A 251 -14.13 16.21 -5.51
N GLY A 252 -13.08 15.67 -4.87
CA GLY A 252 -11.77 16.32 -4.84
C GLY A 252 -11.14 16.46 -6.23
N THR A 253 -10.22 17.42 -6.34
CA THR A 253 -9.57 17.78 -7.62
C THR A 253 -8.05 17.77 -7.55
N PHE A 254 -7.47 17.74 -6.35
CA PHE A 254 -6.02 17.67 -6.21
C PHE A 254 -5.49 16.31 -6.67
N ASN A 255 -4.40 16.35 -7.41
CA ASN A 255 -3.70 15.17 -7.91
C ASN A 255 -2.38 15.05 -7.17
N TYR A 256 -1.90 13.81 -7.05
CA TYR A 256 -0.53 13.49 -6.70
C TYR A 256 0.34 13.62 -7.95
N THR A 257 1.41 14.42 -7.89
CA THR A 257 2.20 14.81 -9.07
C THR A 257 3.55 14.10 -9.19
N LEU A 258 4.00 13.43 -8.13
CA LEU A 258 5.32 12.78 -8.07
C LEU A 258 5.31 11.29 -8.43
N CYS A 259 4.29 10.82 -9.15
CA CYS A 259 4.19 9.43 -9.63
C CYS A 259 5.44 8.97 -10.41
N ARG A 260 6.09 9.89 -11.14
CA ARG A 260 7.31 9.58 -11.92
C ARG A 260 8.50 9.27 -11.02
N GLU A 261 8.68 10.03 -9.94
CA GLU A 261 9.80 9.82 -9.03
C GLU A 261 9.69 8.46 -8.35
N THR A 262 8.50 8.11 -7.86
CA THR A 262 8.27 6.82 -7.23
C THR A 262 8.45 5.69 -8.24
N ALA A 263 7.91 5.82 -9.47
CA ALA A 263 8.10 4.84 -10.53
C ALA A 263 9.57 4.62 -10.91
N ALA A 264 10.38 5.69 -11.01
CA ALA A 264 11.80 5.59 -11.32
C ALA A 264 12.57 4.84 -10.22
N MET A 265 12.35 5.20 -8.95
CA MET A 265 12.95 4.48 -7.81
C MET A 265 12.55 3.01 -7.78
N TRP A 266 11.28 2.71 -8.07
CA TRP A 266 10.76 1.36 -8.09
C TRP A 266 11.31 0.50 -9.23
N HIS A 267 11.48 1.09 -10.41
CA HIS A 267 12.13 0.45 -11.54
C HIS A 267 13.57 0.07 -11.20
N THR A 268 14.32 1.00 -10.61
CA THR A 268 15.70 0.75 -10.18
C THR A 268 15.79 -0.33 -9.10
N LYS A 269 14.89 -0.32 -8.11
CA LYS A 269 14.79 -1.39 -7.11
C LYS A 269 14.65 -2.77 -7.78
N HIS A 270 13.80 -2.88 -8.80
CA HIS A 270 13.60 -4.12 -9.57
C HIS A 270 14.82 -4.55 -10.38
N GLU A 271 15.47 -3.61 -11.08
CA GLU A 271 16.70 -3.91 -11.81
C GLU A 271 17.79 -4.45 -10.87
N MET A 272 17.93 -3.82 -9.70
CA MET A 272 18.90 -4.23 -8.69
C MET A 272 18.63 -5.63 -8.16
N GLU A 273 17.37 -6.00 -7.91
CA GLU A 273 17.00 -7.36 -7.49
C GLU A 273 17.44 -8.42 -8.51
N GLN A 274 17.24 -8.14 -9.80
CA GLN A 274 17.65 -9.04 -10.87
C GLN A 274 19.19 -9.15 -10.96
N ILE A 275 19.90 -8.04 -10.76
CA ILE A 275 21.37 -8.03 -10.77
C ILE A 275 21.92 -8.79 -9.56
N LEU A 276 21.36 -8.58 -8.37
CA LEU A 276 21.77 -9.26 -7.14
C LEU A 276 21.55 -10.77 -7.25
N ALA A 277 20.37 -11.20 -7.70
CA ALA A 277 20.07 -12.63 -7.86
C ALA A 277 21.04 -13.33 -8.83
N ARG A 278 21.39 -12.69 -9.95
CA ARG A 278 22.37 -13.21 -10.90
C ARG A 278 23.78 -13.22 -10.30
N SER A 279 24.15 -12.14 -9.64
CA SER A 279 25.48 -11.97 -9.06
C SER A 279 25.74 -12.98 -7.94
N GLU A 280 24.72 -13.34 -7.14
CA GLU A 280 24.83 -14.38 -6.12
C GLU A 280 25.17 -15.74 -6.74
N ALA A 281 24.53 -16.09 -7.85
CA ALA A 281 24.80 -17.34 -8.56
C ALA A 281 26.22 -17.38 -9.14
N GLU A 282 26.67 -16.28 -9.75
CA GLU A 282 28.03 -16.15 -10.31
C GLU A 282 29.12 -16.17 -9.22
N ILE A 283 28.91 -15.47 -8.09
CA ILE A 283 29.81 -15.50 -6.92
C ILE A 283 29.96 -16.93 -6.43
N ARG A 284 28.84 -17.66 -6.26
CA ARG A 284 28.85 -19.05 -5.79
C ARG A 284 29.60 -19.97 -6.75
N ASP A 285 29.46 -19.77 -8.06
CA ASP A 285 30.22 -20.53 -9.07
C ASP A 285 31.73 -20.25 -8.97
N MET A 286 32.12 -18.98 -8.86
CA MET A 286 33.53 -18.60 -8.69
C MET A 286 34.13 -19.16 -7.39
N GLU A 287 33.38 -19.16 -6.29
CA GLU A 287 33.80 -19.78 -5.03
C GLU A 287 34.06 -21.28 -5.18
N ASN A 288 33.16 -22.00 -5.86
CA ASN A 288 33.34 -23.42 -6.17
C ASN A 288 34.58 -23.66 -7.04
N GLN A 289 34.79 -22.84 -8.08
CA GLN A 289 35.98 -22.92 -8.93
C GLN A 289 37.28 -22.69 -8.14
N LEU A 290 37.29 -21.74 -7.21
CA LEU A 290 38.44 -21.49 -6.34
C LEU A 290 38.72 -22.68 -5.42
N ASP A 291 37.68 -23.29 -4.86
CA ASP A 291 37.81 -24.49 -4.03
C ASP A 291 38.39 -25.67 -4.81
N GLU A 292 37.94 -25.90 -6.04
CA GLU A 292 38.49 -26.93 -6.92
C GLU A 292 39.95 -26.69 -7.27
N LYS A 293 40.28 -25.46 -7.70
CA LYS A 293 41.67 -25.07 -8.00
C LYS A 293 42.56 -25.18 -6.77
N LYS A 294 42.06 -24.83 -5.59
CA LYS A 294 42.80 -24.98 -4.34
C LYS A 294 43.15 -26.44 -4.06
N ARG A 295 42.18 -27.36 -4.19
CA ARG A 295 42.43 -28.81 -4.02
C ARG A 295 43.44 -29.34 -5.03
N SER A 296 43.38 -28.88 -6.28
CA SER A 296 44.36 -29.21 -7.33
C SER A 296 45.76 -28.70 -6.99
N LEU A 297 45.88 -27.43 -6.59
CA LEU A 297 47.15 -26.82 -6.16
C LEU A 297 47.76 -27.54 -4.95
N ASP A 298 46.95 -27.93 -3.96
CA ASP A 298 47.41 -28.70 -2.79
C ASP A 298 47.97 -30.08 -3.21
N THR A 299 47.32 -30.73 -4.17
CA THR A 299 47.78 -32.00 -4.75
C THR A 299 49.10 -31.84 -5.50
N GLN A 300 49.22 -30.81 -6.34
CA GLN A 300 50.43 -30.53 -7.11
C GLN A 300 51.59 -30.13 -6.22
N ARG A 301 51.33 -29.31 -5.20
CA ARG A 301 52.32 -28.94 -4.17
C ARG A 301 52.87 -30.18 -3.48
N SER A 302 51.99 -31.08 -3.03
CA SER A 302 52.40 -32.35 -2.42
C SER A 302 53.26 -33.19 -3.37
N SER A 303 52.92 -33.25 -4.67
CA SER A 303 53.74 -33.92 -5.68
C SER A 303 55.12 -33.28 -5.86
N LEU A 304 55.21 -31.96 -5.84
CA LEU A 304 56.48 -31.23 -5.95
C LEU A 304 57.37 -31.46 -4.72
N GLU A 305 56.80 -31.42 -3.52
CA GLU A 305 57.49 -31.71 -2.25
C GLU A 305 58.05 -33.15 -2.22
N ASN A 306 57.29 -34.13 -2.76
CA ASN A 306 57.76 -35.51 -2.91
C ASN A 306 58.94 -35.63 -3.89
N LEU A 307 58.90 -34.94 -5.03
CA LEU A 307 60.00 -34.96 -6.00
C LEU A 307 61.29 -34.36 -5.44
N LEU A 308 61.18 -33.24 -4.71
CA LEU A 308 62.30 -32.63 -4.00
C LEU A 308 62.90 -33.59 -2.96
N SER A 309 62.04 -34.22 -2.15
CA SER A 309 62.46 -35.16 -1.11
C SER A 309 63.15 -36.41 -1.67
N ALA A 310 62.75 -36.85 -2.86
CA ALA A 310 63.37 -37.97 -3.58
C ALA A 310 64.65 -37.58 -4.36
N GLY A 311 65.01 -36.29 -4.40
CA GLY A 311 66.15 -35.78 -5.16
C GLY A 311 65.93 -35.69 -6.68
N ASP A 312 64.70 -35.84 -7.18
CA ASP A 312 64.38 -35.71 -8.60
C ASP A 312 64.18 -34.24 -9.01
N ILE A 313 65.30 -33.53 -9.13
CA ILE A 313 65.32 -32.12 -9.52
C ILE A 313 64.81 -31.92 -10.96
N GLY A 314 65.06 -32.88 -11.86
CA GLY A 314 64.60 -32.81 -13.24
C GLY A 314 63.08 -32.91 -13.34
N GLY A 315 62.47 -33.83 -12.60
CA GLY A 315 61.01 -33.97 -12.50
C GLY A 315 60.34 -32.79 -11.82
N TYR A 316 60.95 -32.26 -10.76
CA TYR A 316 60.50 -31.05 -10.09
C TYR A 316 60.46 -29.87 -11.07
N ASN A 317 61.58 -29.55 -11.73
CA ASN A 317 61.69 -28.42 -12.64
C ASN A 317 60.70 -28.49 -13.82
N ARG A 318 60.38 -29.69 -14.31
CA ARG A 318 59.36 -29.88 -15.37
C ARG A 318 57.93 -29.55 -14.93
N ARG A 319 57.61 -29.65 -13.63
CA ARG A 319 56.25 -29.45 -13.09
C ARG A 319 56.01 -28.05 -12.52
N VAL A 320 57.07 -27.34 -12.11
CA VAL A 320 56.96 -25.98 -11.54
C VAL A 320 56.22 -25.02 -12.47
N ALA A 321 56.47 -25.08 -13.78
CA ALA A 321 55.81 -24.20 -14.74
C ALA A 321 54.28 -24.37 -14.74
N ALA A 322 53.78 -25.62 -14.71
CA ALA A 322 52.35 -25.91 -14.67
C ALA A 322 51.72 -25.46 -13.34
N TYR A 323 52.40 -25.74 -12.22
CA TYR A 323 51.96 -25.28 -10.89
C TYR A 323 51.85 -23.75 -10.83
N ASN A 324 52.86 -23.02 -11.29
CA ASN A 324 52.85 -21.56 -11.29
C ASN A 324 51.76 -20.99 -12.21
N ALA A 325 51.47 -21.65 -13.34
CA ALA A 325 50.38 -21.25 -14.22
C ALA A 325 49.01 -21.40 -13.51
N GLU A 326 48.80 -22.50 -12.78
CA GLU A 326 47.55 -22.71 -12.04
C GLU A 326 47.42 -21.79 -10.82
N VAL A 327 48.52 -21.46 -10.13
CA VAL A 327 48.54 -20.41 -9.09
C VAL A 327 48.14 -19.07 -9.68
N SER A 328 48.63 -18.73 -10.87
CA SER A 328 48.29 -17.47 -11.55
C SER A 328 46.81 -17.42 -11.90
N GLU A 329 46.24 -18.53 -12.37
CA GLU A 329 44.83 -18.65 -12.69
C GLU A 329 43.94 -18.59 -11.44
N TYR A 330 44.32 -19.27 -10.36
CA TYR A 330 43.66 -19.16 -9.06
C TYR A 330 43.62 -17.70 -8.57
N ASN A 331 44.76 -17.00 -8.65
CA ASN A 331 44.85 -15.60 -8.25
C ASN A 331 43.99 -14.68 -9.13
N ARG A 332 43.88 -14.98 -10.43
CA ARG A 332 43.00 -14.25 -11.36
C ARG A 332 41.53 -14.42 -10.97
N VAL A 333 41.05 -15.66 -10.82
CA VAL A 333 39.67 -15.94 -10.41
C VAL A 333 39.37 -15.30 -9.05
N ARG A 334 40.32 -15.36 -8.10
CA ARG A 334 40.17 -14.73 -6.79
C ARG A 334 40.04 -13.22 -6.89
N ALA A 335 40.84 -12.58 -7.74
CA ALA A 335 40.76 -11.14 -7.96
C ALA A 335 39.43 -10.74 -8.63
N ASP A 336 38.95 -11.55 -9.58
CA ASP A 336 37.68 -11.34 -10.28
C ASP A 336 36.49 -11.47 -9.29
N LEU A 337 36.50 -12.51 -8.45
CA LEU A 337 35.51 -12.71 -7.39
C LEU A 337 35.46 -11.52 -6.43
N LEU A 338 36.61 -11.01 -5.97
CA LEU A 338 36.64 -9.88 -5.03
C LEU A 338 36.01 -8.62 -5.64
N ARG A 339 36.28 -8.33 -6.92
CA ARG A 339 35.64 -7.20 -7.62
C ARG A 339 34.14 -7.40 -7.77
N MET A 340 33.71 -8.64 -7.99
CA MET A 340 32.30 -8.97 -8.09
C MET A 340 31.56 -8.81 -6.76
N VAL A 341 32.15 -9.27 -5.65
CA VAL A 341 31.61 -9.09 -4.29
C VAL A 341 31.53 -7.62 -3.92
N GLU A 342 32.54 -6.81 -4.26
CA GLU A 342 32.50 -5.37 -4.03
C GLU A 342 31.33 -4.70 -4.76
N LYS A 343 31.13 -5.02 -6.05
CA LYS A 343 29.99 -4.53 -6.83
C LYS A 343 28.65 -5.03 -6.28
N PHE A 344 28.57 -6.29 -5.87
CA PHE A 344 27.38 -6.86 -5.24
C PHE A 344 26.99 -6.07 -4.00
N ASN A 345 27.94 -5.78 -3.11
CA ASN A 345 27.68 -5.03 -1.89
C ASN A 345 27.20 -3.60 -2.18
N GLN A 346 27.80 -2.91 -3.16
CA GLN A 346 27.35 -1.57 -3.56
C GLN A 346 25.90 -1.58 -4.07
N ILE A 347 25.53 -2.57 -4.88
CA ILE A 347 24.15 -2.70 -5.39
C ILE A 347 23.17 -3.07 -4.27
N ALA A 348 23.60 -3.96 -3.36
CA ALA A 348 22.80 -4.36 -2.21
C ALA A 348 22.53 -3.17 -1.27
N GLU A 349 23.50 -2.27 -1.07
CA GLU A 349 23.30 -1.05 -0.31
C GLU A 349 22.22 -0.16 -0.92
N ILE A 350 22.24 0.04 -2.24
CA ILE A 350 21.23 0.88 -2.92
C ILE A 350 19.85 0.22 -2.84
N HIS A 351 19.76 -1.09 -3.13
CA HIS A 351 18.51 -1.85 -3.02
C HIS A 351 17.93 -1.79 -1.61
N ASN A 352 18.74 -2.05 -0.58
CA ASN A 352 18.30 -2.04 0.82
C ASN A 352 17.80 -0.66 1.24
N TYR A 353 18.46 0.42 0.79
CA TYR A 353 18.00 1.77 1.10
C TYR A 353 16.61 2.03 0.51
N LEU A 354 16.40 1.70 -0.77
CA LEU A 354 15.10 1.85 -1.44
C LEU A 354 13.99 1.06 -0.72
N VAL A 355 14.28 -0.15 -0.26
CA VAL A 355 13.29 -1.00 0.43
C VAL A 355 12.97 -0.51 1.85
N THR A 356 13.92 0.10 2.54
CA THR A 356 13.77 0.46 3.97
C THR A 356 13.25 1.89 4.20
N HIS A 357 13.28 2.77 3.20
CA HIS A 357 12.86 4.17 3.30
C HIS A 357 11.52 4.46 2.60
N GLN A 358 10.63 3.46 2.51
CA GLN A 358 9.31 3.56 1.88
C GLN A 358 8.34 4.57 2.54
N HIS A 359 8.70 5.14 3.70
CA HIS A 359 7.97 6.20 4.41
C HIS A 359 8.53 7.61 4.15
N ASP A 360 9.59 7.72 3.35
CA ASP A 360 10.33 8.95 3.09
C ASP A 360 10.61 9.11 1.59
N ARG A 361 9.56 9.36 0.79
CA ARG A 361 9.76 9.56 -0.66
C ARG A 361 10.80 10.66 -0.90
N LYS A 362 10.64 11.81 -0.26
CA LYS A 362 11.46 13.00 -0.51
C LYS A 362 12.94 12.75 -0.20
N GLY A 363 13.27 12.28 1.01
CA GLY A 363 14.64 11.97 1.37
C GLY A 363 15.22 10.82 0.54
N THR A 364 14.39 9.82 0.20
CA THR A 364 14.81 8.76 -0.71
C THR A 364 15.12 9.28 -2.10
N TRP A 365 14.29 10.18 -2.65
CA TRP A 365 14.51 10.79 -3.95
C TRP A 365 15.74 11.70 -3.97
N GLU A 366 15.91 12.53 -2.95
CA GLU A 366 17.09 13.38 -2.77
C GLU A 366 18.36 12.53 -2.76
N TRP A 367 18.40 11.46 -1.96
CA TRP A 367 19.52 10.51 -1.96
C TRP A 367 19.70 9.80 -3.31
N TYR A 368 18.60 9.29 -3.91
CA TYR A 368 18.61 8.57 -5.17
C TYR A 368 19.19 9.42 -6.31
N SER A 369 18.89 10.72 -6.33
CA SER A 369 19.41 11.68 -7.30
C SER A 369 20.92 11.93 -7.19
N THR A 370 21.55 11.53 -6.07
CA THR A 370 23.01 11.63 -5.89
C THR A 370 23.78 10.40 -6.38
N LEU A 371 23.08 9.32 -6.76
CA LEU A 371 23.73 8.08 -7.16
C LEU A 371 24.50 8.24 -8.48
N PRO A 372 25.70 7.65 -8.59
CA PRO A 372 26.44 7.64 -9.86
C PRO A 372 25.61 7.01 -10.98
N GLY A 373 25.49 7.71 -12.11
CA GLY A 373 24.71 7.25 -13.28
C GLY A 373 23.21 7.51 -13.19
N PHE A 374 22.77 8.44 -12.30
CA PHE A 374 21.35 8.80 -12.15
C PHE A 374 20.67 9.13 -13.50
N ASP A 375 21.30 9.93 -14.36
CA ASP A 375 20.75 10.28 -15.68
C ASP A 375 20.45 9.03 -16.53
N GLU A 376 21.34 8.04 -16.54
CA GLU A 376 21.13 6.78 -17.27
C GLU A 376 20.02 5.92 -16.66
N MET A 377 19.84 5.97 -15.33
CA MET A 377 18.75 5.27 -14.64
C MET A 377 17.39 5.93 -14.95
N MET A 378 17.37 7.25 -15.04
CA MET A 378 16.19 8.03 -15.41
C MET A 378 15.77 7.77 -16.87
N GLU A 379 16.74 7.71 -17.80
CA GLU A 379 16.45 7.36 -19.21
C GLU A 379 15.85 5.95 -19.32
N ARG A 380 16.43 4.97 -18.60
CA ARG A 380 15.97 3.57 -18.62
C ARG A 380 14.56 3.38 -18.05
N SER A 381 14.22 4.12 -17.00
CA SER A 381 12.87 4.07 -16.40
C SER A 381 11.79 4.77 -17.22
N GLY A 382 12.16 5.43 -18.34
CA GLY A 382 11.21 6.13 -19.21
C GLY A 382 10.60 7.38 -18.59
N THR A 383 11.29 7.99 -17.62
CA THR A 383 10.81 9.19 -16.90
C THR A 383 11.40 10.51 -17.39
N LEU A 384 12.40 10.47 -18.30
CA LEU A 384 12.95 11.63 -19.02
C LEU A 384 12.25 11.93 -20.34
#